data_AF-B3NUF6-F1
#
_entry.id   AF-B3NUF6-F1
#
_cell.length_a   1.000
_cell.length_b   1.000
_cell.length_c   1.000
_cell.angle_alpha   90.00
_cell.angle_beta   90.00
_cell.angle_gamma   90.00
#
_symmetry.space_group_name_H-M   'P 1'
#
loop_
_entity.id
_entity.type
_entity.pdbx_description
1 polymer ?
#
loop_
_entity_poly.entity_id
_entity_poly.type
_entity_poly.pdbx_seq_one_letter_code
_entity_poly.pdbx_strand_id
1 'polypeptide(L)'
;MGMMRLLMLQLLLLVVEPTPPVSPAPIRSAHSLALLRARDECGKGLTPDQRHQLDKMQFEDAPHVRQYLHCFWSRLQLWLDETGFQAQRIIQSFGGERRLNVEQALPVINGCNAKTSSRGLGAQAAVDWCFRAFVCVMSTPVGEWYKRHMSDVINGNA
;
A
#
# COMPACT_ATOMS: atom_id res chain seq x y z
N MET A 1 55.46 -56.90 -21.91
CA MET A 1 54.76 -56.47 -23.15
C MET A 1 53.50 -57.33 -23.22
N GLY A 2 52.26 -56.86 -23.19
CA GLY A 2 51.69 -55.53 -23.40
C GLY A 2 50.31 -55.42 -22.75
N MET A 3 49.79 -54.20 -22.75
CA MET A 3 48.75 -53.66 -21.87
C MET A 3 47.34 -54.26 -22.02
N MET A 4 46.81 -54.66 -20.86
CA MET A 4 45.47 -54.39 -20.33
C MET A 4 44.66 -53.34 -21.12
N ARG A 5 43.51 -53.74 -21.67
CA ARG A 5 42.44 -52.82 -22.13
C ARG A 5 41.21 -53.01 -21.25
N LEU A 6 41.16 -52.24 -20.18
CA LEU A 6 39.97 -52.05 -19.35
C LEU A 6 39.02 -51.13 -20.12
N LEU A 7 37.88 -51.63 -20.59
CA LEU A 7 36.81 -50.80 -21.11
C LEU A 7 36.14 -50.09 -19.92
N MET A 8 36.52 -48.84 -19.68
CA MET A 8 35.88 -47.95 -18.72
C MET A 8 34.54 -47.47 -19.27
N LEU A 9 33.44 -48.12 -18.87
CA LEU A 9 32.10 -47.55 -18.99
C LEU A 9 31.97 -46.42 -17.95
N GLN A 10 32.29 -45.19 -18.34
CA GLN A 10 32.03 -44.03 -17.49
C GLN A 10 30.55 -43.65 -17.59
N LEU A 11 29.77 -44.16 -16.63
CA LEU A 11 28.42 -43.70 -16.36
C LEU A 11 28.51 -42.27 -15.81
N LEU A 12 28.22 -41.27 -16.65
CA LEU A 12 27.99 -39.89 -16.21
C LEU A 12 26.69 -39.85 -15.40
N LEU A 13 26.83 -40.03 -14.08
CA LEU A 13 25.81 -39.67 -13.11
C LEU A 13 25.68 -38.14 -13.12
N LEU A 14 24.72 -37.64 -13.89
CA LEU A 14 24.16 -36.31 -13.68
C LEU A 14 23.56 -36.29 -12.28
N VAL A 15 24.29 -35.71 -11.33
CA VAL A 15 23.73 -35.31 -10.04
C VAL A 15 22.72 -34.20 -10.36
N VAL A 16 21.47 -34.57 -10.55
CA VAL A 16 20.35 -33.64 -10.50
C VAL A 16 20.25 -33.23 -9.04
N GLU A 17 20.86 -32.10 -8.69
CA GLU A 17 20.60 -31.47 -7.40
C GLU A 17 19.10 -31.15 -7.35
N PRO A 18 18.35 -31.67 -6.37
CA PRO A 18 16.97 -31.27 -6.17
C PRO A 18 16.98 -29.79 -5.79
N THR A 19 16.57 -28.93 -6.71
CA THR A 19 16.31 -27.54 -6.39
C THR A 19 15.27 -27.51 -5.27
N PRO A 20 15.52 -26.79 -4.17
CA PRO A 20 14.51 -26.65 -3.13
C PRO A 20 13.24 -26.09 -3.79
N PRO A 21 12.04 -26.55 -3.38
CA PRO A 21 10.81 -26.00 -3.91
C PRO A 21 10.81 -24.49 -3.66
N VAL A 22 10.99 -23.72 -4.75
CA VAL A 22 10.79 -22.28 -4.74
C VAL A 22 9.32 -22.10 -4.39
N SER A 23 9.05 -21.83 -3.12
CA SER A 23 7.72 -21.41 -2.69
C SER A 23 7.40 -20.17 -3.52
N PRO A 24 6.30 -20.17 -4.30
CA PRO A 24 5.96 -19.00 -5.10
C PRO A 24 5.78 -17.84 -4.11
N ALA A 25 6.65 -16.83 -4.22
CA ALA A 25 6.45 -15.59 -3.51
C ALA A 25 5.03 -15.12 -3.81
N PRO A 26 4.26 -14.64 -2.81
CA PRO A 26 2.90 -14.18 -3.05
C PRO A 26 2.93 -13.14 -4.17
N ILE A 27 2.26 -13.44 -5.29
CA ILE A 27 2.22 -12.57 -6.46
C ILE A 27 1.40 -11.34 -6.07
N ARG A 28 2.10 -10.27 -5.66
CA ARG A 28 1.46 -8.99 -5.30
C ARG A 28 0.88 -8.36 -6.56
N SER A 29 -0.37 -7.89 -6.50
CA SER A 29 -0.96 -7.14 -7.60
C SER A 29 -0.18 -5.85 -7.90
N ALA A 30 -0.21 -5.35 -9.13
CA ALA A 30 0.43 -4.08 -9.50
C ALA A 30 -0.05 -2.91 -8.62
N HIS A 31 -1.30 -2.96 -8.15
CA HIS A 31 -1.86 -2.00 -7.22
C HIS A 31 -1.27 -2.14 -5.81
N SER A 32 -1.18 -3.36 -5.26
CA SER A 32 -0.50 -3.64 -3.99
C SER A 32 0.95 -3.12 -4.03
N LEU A 33 1.66 -3.33 -5.14
CA LEU A 33 3.02 -2.81 -5.37
C LEU A 33 3.09 -1.28 -5.38
N ALA A 34 2.11 -0.60 -5.98
CA ALA A 34 2.05 0.86 -6.00
C ALA A 34 1.80 1.45 -4.59
N LEU A 35 0.89 0.84 -3.82
CA LEU A 35 0.64 1.20 -2.43
C LEU A 35 1.91 1.05 -1.59
N LEU A 36 2.58 -0.09 -1.68
CA LEU A 36 3.82 -0.34 -0.93
C LEU A 36 4.95 0.63 -1.30
N ARG A 37 5.14 0.91 -2.59
CA ARG A 37 6.10 1.93 -3.03
C ARG A 37 5.78 3.31 -2.46
N ALA A 38 4.52 3.72 -2.49
CA ALA A 38 4.12 5.00 -1.90
C ALA A 38 4.40 5.05 -0.39
N ARG A 39 4.14 3.96 0.35
CA ARG A 39 4.48 3.85 1.79
C ARG A 39 5.97 4.01 2.04
N ASP A 40 6.80 3.29 1.28
CA ASP A 40 8.25 3.32 1.45
C ASP A 40 8.83 4.70 1.14
N GLU A 41 8.41 5.30 0.04
CA GLU A 41 8.93 6.58 -0.37
C GLU A 41 8.42 7.74 0.50
N CYS A 42 7.17 7.72 0.98
CA CYS A 42 6.63 8.74 1.88
C CYS A 42 7.06 8.55 3.33
N GLY A 43 7.46 7.33 3.71
CA GLY A 43 8.00 7.03 5.03
C GLY A 43 9.48 7.39 5.19
N LYS A 44 10.15 7.87 4.14
CA LYS A 44 11.54 8.34 4.23
C LYS A 44 11.62 9.49 5.24
N GLY A 45 12.44 9.33 6.28
CA GLY A 45 12.62 10.31 7.34
C GLY A 45 11.78 10.07 8.60
N LEU A 46 10.90 9.07 8.60
CA LEU A 46 10.25 8.60 9.83
C LEU A 46 11.23 7.80 10.70
N THR A 47 11.07 7.91 12.01
CA THR A 47 11.76 6.99 12.93
C THR A 47 11.17 5.57 12.82
N PRO A 48 11.90 4.53 13.26
CA PRO A 48 11.37 3.18 13.29
C PRO A 48 10.04 3.06 14.05
N ASP A 49 9.91 3.76 15.18
CA ASP A 49 8.67 3.75 15.98
C ASP A 49 7.51 4.43 15.24
N GLN A 50 7.74 5.59 14.63
CA GLN A 50 6.72 6.28 13.83
C GLN A 50 6.26 5.41 12.67
N ARG A 51 7.20 4.77 11.96
CA ARG A 51 6.89 3.84 10.87
C ARG A 51 6.05 2.66 11.37
N HIS A 52 6.41 2.08 12.50
CA HIS A 52 5.68 0.96 13.10
C HIS A 52 4.24 1.34 13.48
N GLN A 53 4.00 2.55 13.98
CA GLN A 53 2.63 3.01 14.26
C GLN A 53 1.80 3.11 12.98
N LEU A 54 2.36 3.63 11.88
CA LEU A 54 1.69 3.68 10.59
C LEU A 54 1.46 2.30 9.97
N ASP A 55 2.35 1.33 10.21
CA ASP A 55 2.15 -0.07 9.82
C ASP A 55 1.00 -0.72 10.59
N LYS A 56 0.79 -0.31 11.86
CA LYS A 56 -0.35 -0.69 12.70
C LYS A 56 -1.63 0.09 12.44
N MET A 57 -1.67 0.94 11.41
CA MET A 57 -2.81 1.82 11.09
C MET A 57 -3.17 2.79 12.22
N GLN A 58 -2.17 3.21 13.01
CA GLN A 58 -2.33 4.22 14.06
C GLN A 58 -1.90 5.58 13.51
N PHE A 59 -2.86 6.50 13.39
CA PHE A 59 -2.67 7.82 12.79
C PHE A 59 -2.99 8.89 13.84
N GLU A 60 -2.00 9.23 14.66
CA GLU A 60 -2.12 10.32 15.63
C GLU A 60 -2.15 11.69 14.94
N ASP A 61 -2.65 12.70 15.66
CA ASP A 61 -2.63 14.08 15.18
C ASP A 61 -1.26 14.72 15.41
N ALA A 62 -0.28 14.33 14.59
CA ALA A 62 1.10 14.81 14.66
C ALA A 62 1.61 15.28 13.28
N PRO A 63 2.52 16.28 13.22
CA PRO A 63 3.01 16.84 11.95
C PRO A 63 3.55 15.80 10.97
N HIS A 64 4.30 14.81 11.45
CA HIS A 64 4.88 13.75 10.61
C HIS A 64 3.80 12.83 10.00
N VAL A 65 2.70 12.57 10.73
CA VAL A 65 1.57 11.78 10.23
C VAL A 65 0.82 12.56 9.14
N ARG A 66 0.57 13.85 9.36
CA ARG A 66 -0.11 14.70 8.36
C ARG A 66 0.69 14.76 7.06
N GLN A 67 2.00 14.99 7.15
CA GLN A 67 2.91 15.02 6.00
C GLN A 67 2.98 13.67 5.30
N TYR A 68 3.09 12.57 6.05
CA TYR A 68 3.09 11.22 5.49
C TYR A 68 1.81 10.94 4.69
N LEU A 69 0.64 11.23 5.28
CA LEU A 69 -0.65 10.97 4.63
C LEU A 69 -0.83 11.83 3.38
N HIS A 70 -0.51 13.12 3.46
CA HIS A 70 -0.57 14.01 2.30
C HIS A 70 0.34 13.51 1.17
N CYS A 71 1.59 13.16 1.46
CA CYS A 71 2.51 12.55 0.50
C CYS A 71 1.93 11.27 -0.11
N PHE A 72 1.45 10.35 0.74
CA PHE A 72 0.99 9.02 0.33
C PHE A 72 -0.18 9.13 -0.65
N TRP A 73 -1.19 9.92 -0.31
CA TRP A 73 -2.38 10.07 -1.13
C TRP A 73 -2.14 10.90 -2.39
N SER A 74 -1.27 11.92 -2.33
CA SER A 74 -0.89 12.71 -3.49
C SER A 74 -0.07 11.92 -4.50
N ARG A 75 0.87 11.07 -4.04
CA ARG A 75 1.68 10.21 -4.91
C ARG A 75 0.83 9.19 -5.66
N LEU A 76 -0.25 8.71 -5.04
CA LEU A 76 -1.23 7.83 -5.69
C LEU A 76 -2.20 8.57 -6.61
N GLN A 77 -2.14 9.91 -6.67
CA GLN A 77 -3.07 10.76 -7.41
C GLN A 77 -4.53 10.58 -6.96
N LEU A 78 -4.68 10.33 -5.66
CA LEU A 78 -5.96 10.12 -4.97
C LEU A 78 -6.33 11.28 -4.04
N TRP A 79 -5.39 12.20 -3.83
CA TRP A 79 -5.60 13.51 -3.22
C TRP A 79 -5.10 14.59 -4.19
N LEU A 80 -5.86 15.67 -4.33
CA LEU A 80 -5.43 16.91 -4.97
C LEU A 80 -5.67 18.08 -4.01
N ASP A 81 -4.72 19.02 -3.91
CA ASP A 81 -4.78 20.10 -2.92
C ASP A 81 -5.97 21.05 -3.12
N GLU A 82 -6.50 21.12 -4.34
CA GLU A 82 -7.61 21.98 -4.71
C GLU A 82 -8.98 21.34 -4.47
N THR A 83 -9.07 20.01 -4.50
CA THR A 83 -10.36 19.29 -4.54
C THR A 83 -10.49 18.16 -3.53
N GLY A 84 -9.42 17.87 -2.79
CA GLY A 84 -9.35 16.84 -1.76
C GLY A 84 -9.26 15.43 -2.32
N PHE A 85 -9.85 14.47 -1.60
CA PHE A 85 -9.85 13.06 -2.02
C PHE A 85 -10.65 12.84 -3.31
N GLN A 86 -10.03 12.19 -4.28
CA GLN A 86 -10.63 11.82 -5.56
C GLN A 86 -11.48 10.56 -5.39
N ALA A 87 -12.68 10.70 -4.82
CA ALA A 87 -13.56 9.58 -4.44
C ALA A 87 -13.75 8.55 -5.57
N GLN A 88 -13.99 9.00 -6.80
CA GLN A 88 -14.20 8.11 -7.94
C GLN A 88 -12.94 7.32 -8.31
N ARG A 89 -11.75 7.96 -8.25
CA ARG A 89 -10.47 7.28 -8.47
C ARG A 89 -10.16 6.30 -7.35
N ILE A 90 -10.41 6.68 -6.10
CA ILE A 90 -10.28 5.79 -4.94
C ILE A 90 -11.12 4.53 -5.19
N ILE A 91 -12.38 4.66 -5.56
CA ILE A 91 -13.25 3.51 -5.83
C ILE A 91 -12.75 2.64 -6.99
N GLN A 92 -12.23 3.25 -8.05
CA GLN A 92 -11.65 2.53 -9.18
C GLN A 92 -10.40 1.73 -8.79
N SER A 93 -9.49 2.37 -8.06
CA SER A 93 -8.23 1.80 -7.56
C SER A 93 -8.47 0.69 -6.53
N PHE A 94 -9.38 0.92 -5.60
CA PHE A 94 -9.59 0.09 -4.42
C PHE A 94 -10.68 -0.95 -4.59
N GLY A 95 -10.63 -1.67 -5.71
CA GLY A 95 -11.58 -2.73 -5.89
C GLY A 95 -11.12 -4.06 -6.50
N GLY A 96 -11.87 -5.15 -6.18
CA GLY A 96 -12.19 -6.37 -6.95
C GLY A 96 -13.45 -7.07 -6.39
N GLU A 97 -13.42 -8.41 -6.36
CA GLU A 97 -14.32 -9.35 -5.62
C GLU A 97 -14.76 -8.85 -4.22
N ARG A 98 -13.81 -8.21 -3.52
CA ARG A 98 -13.90 -7.72 -2.14
C ARG A 98 -13.95 -6.17 -2.08
N ARG A 99 -14.57 -5.54 -3.09
CA ARG A 99 -14.57 -4.09 -3.38
C ARG A 99 -15.08 -3.21 -2.25
N LEU A 100 -14.50 -2.02 -2.16
CA LEU A 100 -15.15 -0.88 -1.52
C LEU A 100 -16.49 -0.64 -2.21
N ASN A 101 -17.59 -0.65 -1.45
CA ASN A 101 -18.93 -0.43 -2.01
C ASN A 101 -19.04 1.00 -2.55
N VAL A 102 -19.21 1.14 -3.87
CA VAL A 102 -19.27 2.42 -4.58
C VAL A 102 -20.36 3.33 -4.04
N GLU A 103 -21.58 2.79 -3.90
CA GLU A 103 -22.77 3.54 -3.48
C GLU A 103 -22.61 4.11 -2.07
N GLN A 104 -21.89 3.39 -1.21
CA GLN A 104 -21.64 3.81 0.16
C GLN A 104 -20.42 4.73 0.27
N ALA A 105 -19.36 4.45 -0.49
CA ALA A 105 -18.08 5.12 -0.30
C ALA A 105 -18.01 6.51 -0.95
N LEU A 106 -18.59 6.66 -2.15
CA LEU A 106 -18.54 7.93 -2.88
C LEU A 106 -19.14 9.10 -2.09
N PRO A 107 -20.38 9.01 -1.55
CA PRO A 107 -20.95 10.11 -0.77
C PRO A 107 -20.20 10.34 0.55
N VAL A 108 -19.66 9.30 1.17
CA VAL A 108 -18.88 9.42 2.42
C VAL A 108 -17.59 10.21 2.20
N ILE A 109 -16.80 9.84 1.18
CA ILE A 109 -15.52 10.51 0.90
C ILE A 109 -15.75 11.98 0.52
N ASN A 110 -16.71 12.24 -0.38
CA ASN A 110 -17.03 13.61 -0.78
C ASN A 110 -17.59 14.44 0.39
N GLY A 111 -18.43 13.84 1.23
CA GLY A 111 -18.93 14.48 2.44
C GLY A 111 -17.80 14.86 3.40
N CYS A 112 -16.80 13.99 3.57
CA CYS A 112 -15.63 14.29 4.40
C CYS A 112 -14.74 15.40 3.82
N ASN A 113 -14.53 15.44 2.50
CA ASN A 113 -13.83 16.55 1.86
C ASN A 113 -14.53 17.88 2.17
N ALA A 114 -15.85 17.95 1.92
CA ALA A 114 -16.64 19.16 2.11
C ALA A 114 -16.68 19.60 3.59
N LYS A 115 -16.91 18.66 4.50
CA LYS A 115 -17.01 18.93 5.96
C LYS A 115 -15.70 19.47 6.55
N THR A 116 -14.56 19.05 6.02
CA THR A 116 -13.24 19.34 6.60
C THR A 116 -12.45 20.39 5.82
N SER A 117 -12.99 20.84 4.69
CA SER A 117 -12.41 21.91 3.88
C SER A 117 -12.32 23.18 4.72
N SER A 118 -11.12 23.75 4.77
CA SER A 118 -10.86 25.04 5.41
C SER A 118 -10.50 26.06 4.33
N ARG A 119 -10.94 27.31 4.48
CA ARG A 119 -10.65 28.42 3.54
C ARG A 119 -9.18 28.89 3.55
N GLY A 120 -8.26 28.11 4.11
CA GLY A 120 -6.84 28.44 4.17
C GLY A 120 -6.20 28.33 2.79
N LEU A 121 -5.16 29.14 2.55
CA LEU A 121 -4.37 29.11 1.32
C LEU A 121 -2.96 28.55 1.62
N GLY A 122 -2.41 27.79 0.68
CA GLY A 122 -1.03 27.30 0.73
C GLY A 122 -0.85 25.84 1.13
N ALA A 123 0.37 25.33 0.97
CA ALA A 123 0.70 23.91 1.09
C ALA A 123 0.34 23.32 2.46
N GLN A 124 0.60 24.05 3.56
CA GLN A 124 0.29 23.54 4.90
C GLN A 124 -1.23 23.40 5.13
N ALA A 125 -2.03 24.32 4.58
CA ALA A 125 -3.49 24.22 4.68
C ALA A 125 -4.02 22.97 3.95
N ALA A 126 -3.41 22.60 2.81
CA ALA A 126 -3.74 21.39 2.08
C ALA A 126 -3.32 20.12 2.83
N VAL A 127 -2.13 20.10 3.44
CA VAL A 127 -1.67 19.01 4.31
C VAL A 127 -2.62 18.79 5.48
N ASP A 128 -3.01 19.86 6.17
CA ASP A 128 -3.94 19.78 7.30
C ASP A 128 -5.35 19.38 6.85
N TRP A 129 -5.80 19.83 5.66
CA TRP A 129 -7.07 19.41 5.10
C TRP A 129 -7.07 17.91 4.77
N CYS A 130 -6.01 17.41 4.13
CA CYS A 130 -5.83 15.99 3.83
C CYS A 130 -5.96 15.14 5.09
N PHE A 131 -5.26 15.54 6.16
CA PHE A 131 -5.35 14.85 7.45
C PHE A 131 -6.77 14.84 8.01
N ARG A 132 -7.44 16.00 8.09
CA ARG A 132 -8.81 16.07 8.64
C ARG A 132 -9.80 15.26 7.81
N ALA A 133 -9.72 15.34 6.49
CA ALA A 133 -10.56 14.56 5.58
C ALA A 133 -10.32 13.06 5.77
N PHE A 134 -9.06 12.65 5.94
CA PHE A 134 -8.68 11.26 6.18
C PHE A 134 -9.25 10.75 7.50
N VAL A 135 -9.06 11.48 8.60
CA VAL A 135 -9.63 11.12 9.92
C VAL A 135 -11.15 11.03 9.84
N CYS A 136 -11.81 11.94 9.12
CA CYS A 136 -13.24 11.87 8.87
C CYS A 136 -13.63 10.55 8.18
N VAL A 137 -12.98 10.17 7.07
CA VAL A 137 -13.26 8.91 6.38
C VAL A 137 -12.98 7.70 7.28
N MET A 138 -11.90 7.74 8.05
CA MET A 138 -11.50 6.68 8.97
C MET A 138 -12.50 6.43 10.09
N SER A 139 -13.39 7.39 10.39
CA SER A 139 -14.47 7.24 11.37
C SER A 139 -15.73 6.56 10.82
N THR A 140 -15.70 6.09 9.57
CA THR A 140 -16.84 5.48 8.87
C THR A 140 -16.55 4.02 8.50
N PRO A 141 -17.54 3.26 8.00
CA PRO A 141 -17.30 1.91 7.46
C PRO A 141 -16.28 1.85 6.32
N VAL A 142 -16.07 2.94 5.58
CA VAL A 142 -15.01 3.04 4.55
C VAL A 142 -13.63 2.95 5.20
N GLY A 143 -13.45 3.55 6.38
CA GLY A 143 -12.24 3.46 7.19
C GLY A 143 -11.94 2.03 7.65
N GLU A 144 -12.96 1.33 8.16
CA GLU A 144 -12.82 -0.07 8.58
C GLU A 144 -12.51 -1.02 7.41
N TRP A 145 -13.07 -0.73 6.22
CA TRP A 145 -12.67 -1.42 4.99
C TRP A 145 -11.20 -1.12 4.64
N TYR A 146 -10.79 0.15 4.69
CA TYR A 146 -9.42 0.57 4.34
C TYR A 146 -8.37 -0.10 5.24
N LYS A 147 -8.60 -0.16 6.55
CA LYS A 147 -7.70 -0.83 7.51
C LYS A 147 -7.49 -2.31 7.14
N ARG A 148 -8.58 -3.03 6.85
CA ARG A 148 -8.51 -4.43 6.43
C ARG A 148 -7.78 -4.61 5.11
N HIS A 149 -8.11 -3.80 4.11
CA HIS A 149 -7.45 -3.86 2.81
C HIS A 149 -5.95 -3.61 2.91
N MET A 150 -5.55 -2.55 3.63
CA MET A 150 -4.14 -2.23 3.78
C MET A 150 -3.39 -3.27 4.64
N SER A 151 -4.05 -3.88 5.62
CA SER A 151 -3.50 -5.03 6.34
C SER A 151 -3.21 -6.20 5.40
N ASP A 152 -4.13 -6.51 4.48
CA ASP A 152 -3.91 -7.55 3.47
C ASP A 152 -2.72 -7.18 2.57
N VAL A 153 -2.62 -5.92 2.12
CA VAL A 153 -1.51 -5.44 1.28
C VAL A 153 -0.15 -5.57 1.98
N ILE A 154 -0.06 -5.12 3.24
CA ILE A 154 1.19 -5.15 4.01
C ILE A 154 1.64 -6.60 4.28
N ASN A 155 0.70 -7.47 4.62
CA ASN A 155 0.98 -8.87 4.94
C ASN A 155 1.13 -9.76 3.69
N GLY A 156 0.89 -9.22 2.49
CA GLY A 156 0.99 -9.98 1.23
C GLY A 156 -0.20 -10.88 0.92
N ASN A 157 -1.36 -10.60 1.51
CA ASN A 157 -2.63 -11.31 1.32
C ASN A 157 -3.55 -10.67 0.25
N ALA A 158 -3.10 -9.58 -0.39
CA ALA A 158 -3.87 -8.76 -1.36
C ALA A 158 -3.39 -8.88 -2.81
#